data_AF-A0A1W9RX45-F1
#
_entry.id   AF-A0A1W9RX45-F1
#
_cell.length_a   1.000
_cell.length_b   1.000
_cell.length_c   1.000
_cell.angle_alpha   90.00
_cell.angle_beta   90.00
_cell.angle_gamma   90.00
#
_symmetry.space_group_name_H-M   'P 1'
#
loop_
_entity.id
_entity.type
_entity.pdbx_description
1 polymer ?
#
loop_
_entity_poly.entity_id
_entity_poly.type
_entity_poly.pdbx_seq_one_letter_code
_entity_poly.pdbx_strand_id
1 'polypeptide(L)'
;MFLSHLADFAIWYISVWCRNFKRATDKKVAPSEESQAGDYRMRKYFGLALKNTRKLMKIAITLLVFFAFTDVSSAGWRRTYSRGGEDAGYCVIQTEDGGYAVVGYCGDSLYTTERYVYLLRTDSDGNLLWSRVLGDWLCQGTAYSVVETEDRGFLIVGHGGPYDPLHPLRGTAYVIRTDSLGDTLWTRTYGDEGLPYGSETLYSVAKTGDGSFIAGGGASGGAYLIRLNSSGDTLWTRTYGGGRCNSLVVTSNGDFVFCGSVSHSSQDIYVARTDSTGDLLWSRSYGTEDINEGGCDILELENGDFVVLGMIDSFPMVPAPMDIYLLCIEGSSGDTVWSKTYGGWSSYYGYSLVGTDDGGFAISGSAPGIFSYLLRTDSTGDMLWSRDLGVRGGGVMGNWMEKCSDKGFIITGGVFDSPTDISVYLVKTDSLGYVDTTAIEENISHKPGEVAISAYPNPFNSSCCITVPEGAKLEIYDLRGRLVYKMPTSLPPATPYEIIWQPDKSLASGVYLIRAMTRNGRMMTKKLVLLK
;
A
#
# COMPACT_ATOMS: atom_id res chain seq x y z
N MET A 1 -26.22 1.91 8.80
CA MET A 1 -27.22 2.82 9.42
C MET A 1 -28.66 2.57 8.95
N PHE A 2 -28.93 2.36 7.66
CA PHE A 2 -30.32 2.12 7.18
C PHE A 2 -30.89 0.74 7.57
N LEU A 3 -30.05 -0.30 7.58
CA LEU A 3 -30.43 -1.68 7.96
C LEU A 3 -30.76 -1.84 9.45
N SER A 4 -30.05 -1.14 10.34
CA SER A 4 -30.33 -1.16 11.78
C SER A 4 -31.68 -0.51 12.10
N HIS A 5 -31.98 0.63 11.48
CA HIS A 5 -33.28 1.28 11.62
C HIS A 5 -34.45 0.44 11.08
N LEU A 6 -34.22 -0.36 10.02
CA LEU A 6 -35.21 -1.30 9.50
C LEU A 6 -35.44 -2.50 10.44
N ALA A 7 -34.37 -3.03 11.04
CA ALA A 7 -34.46 -4.11 12.03
C ALA A 7 -35.17 -3.64 13.31
N ASP A 8 -34.83 -2.46 13.82
CA ASP A 8 -35.47 -1.87 15.00
C ASP A 8 -36.96 -1.57 14.74
N PHE A 9 -37.29 -1.08 13.55
CA PHE A 9 -38.68 -0.87 13.14
C PHE A 9 -39.46 -2.19 13.06
N ALA A 10 -38.85 -3.25 12.53
CA ALA A 10 -39.46 -4.57 12.46
C ALA A 10 -39.70 -5.17 13.86
N ILE A 11 -38.71 -5.08 14.76
CA ILE A 11 -38.82 -5.55 16.15
C ILE A 11 -39.87 -4.75 16.93
N TRP A 12 -39.89 -3.43 16.77
CA TRP A 12 -40.90 -2.55 17.37
C TRP A 12 -42.31 -2.91 16.88
N TYR A 13 -42.48 -3.14 15.58
CA TYR A 13 -43.78 -3.51 15.01
C TYR A 13 -44.27 -4.88 15.49
N ILE A 14 -43.37 -5.89 15.55
CA ILE A 14 -43.68 -7.23 16.08
C ILE A 14 -44.10 -7.15 17.55
N SER A 15 -43.41 -6.36 18.36
CA SER A 15 -43.72 -6.21 19.78
C SER A 15 -45.00 -5.41 20.06
N VAL A 16 -45.37 -4.44 19.19
CA VAL A 16 -46.69 -3.80 19.22
C VAL A 16 -47.79 -4.81 18.82
N TRP A 17 -47.54 -5.64 17.81
CA TRP A 17 -48.48 -6.66 17.36
C TRP A 17 -48.73 -7.73 18.45
N CYS A 18 -47.69 -8.26 19.09
CA CYS A 18 -47.82 -9.22 20.20
C CYS A 18 -48.60 -8.64 21.38
N ARG A 19 -48.41 -7.35 21.72
CA ARG A 19 -49.17 -6.67 22.78
C ARG A 19 -50.66 -6.54 22.43
N ASN A 20 -50.98 -6.21 21.18
CA ASN A 20 -52.36 -6.09 20.72
C ASN A 20 -53.05 -7.47 20.59
N PHE A 21 -52.31 -8.49 20.17
CA PHE A 21 -52.79 -9.88 20.13
C PHE A 21 -53.15 -10.38 21.54
N LYS A 22 -52.27 -10.16 22.52
CA LYS A 22 -52.50 -10.54 23.93
C LYS A 22 -53.73 -9.81 24.52
N ARG A 23 -53.88 -8.51 24.25
CA ARG A 23 -55.08 -7.74 24.65
C ARG A 23 -56.38 -8.24 24.02
N ALA A 24 -56.32 -8.78 22.80
CA ALA A 24 -57.50 -9.32 22.12
C ALA A 24 -57.89 -10.71 22.66
N THR A 25 -56.92 -11.52 23.10
CA THR A 25 -57.18 -12.83 23.71
C THR A 25 -57.64 -12.75 25.16
N ASP A 26 -57.22 -11.71 25.90
CA ASP A 26 -57.55 -11.52 27.32
C ASP A 26 -58.98 -10.98 27.54
N LYS A 27 -59.65 -10.47 26.50
CA LYS A 27 -61.05 -9.98 26.55
C LYS A 27 -62.13 -11.06 26.37
N LYS A 28 -61.87 -12.30 26.78
CA LYS A 28 -62.92 -13.34 26.89
C LYS A 28 -63.83 -13.06 28.10
N VAL A 29 -64.83 -12.21 27.92
CA VAL A 29 -66.05 -12.20 28.75
C VAL A 29 -67.04 -13.20 28.13
N ALA A 30 -67.70 -13.99 28.98
CA ALA A 30 -68.60 -15.10 28.62
C ALA A 30 -69.68 -14.72 27.59
N PRO A 31 -70.12 -15.65 26.72
CA PRO A 31 -71.04 -15.32 25.62
C PRO A 31 -72.48 -15.18 26.13
N SER A 32 -73.12 -14.04 25.85
CA SER A 32 -74.57 -13.90 25.79
C SER A 32 -75.04 -13.97 24.32
N GLU A 33 -76.28 -14.41 24.09
CA GLU A 33 -76.87 -14.92 22.83
C GLU A 33 -77.03 -13.92 21.66
N GLU A 34 -76.05 -13.05 21.39
CA GLU A 34 -76.12 -12.09 20.27
C GLU A 34 -74.91 -12.17 19.32
N SER A 35 -74.33 -13.37 19.09
CA SER A 35 -72.97 -13.46 18.51
C SER A 35 -72.82 -14.15 17.15
N GLN A 36 -73.83 -14.27 16.29
CA GLN A 36 -73.59 -14.78 14.91
C GLN A 36 -73.07 -13.69 13.95
N ALA A 37 -73.51 -12.43 14.08
CA ALA A 37 -73.01 -11.33 13.24
C ALA A 37 -71.63 -10.80 13.69
N GLY A 38 -71.34 -10.85 14.99
CA GLY A 38 -70.05 -10.45 15.57
C GLY A 38 -68.91 -11.41 15.22
N ASP A 39 -69.17 -12.72 15.24
CA ASP A 39 -68.18 -13.75 14.92
C ASP A 39 -67.81 -13.74 13.43
N TYR A 40 -68.78 -13.48 12.53
CA TYR A 40 -68.49 -13.34 11.09
C TYR A 40 -67.61 -12.12 10.76
N ARG A 41 -67.91 -10.95 11.35
CA ARG A 41 -67.08 -9.74 11.16
C ARG A 41 -65.68 -9.93 11.70
N MET A 42 -65.54 -10.51 12.91
CA MET A 42 -64.24 -10.80 13.51
C MET A 42 -63.42 -11.77 12.64
N ARG A 43 -63.99 -12.87 12.14
CA ARG A 43 -63.29 -13.79 11.24
C ARG A 43 -62.85 -13.13 9.93
N LYS A 44 -63.63 -12.19 9.39
CA LYS A 44 -63.27 -11.41 8.19
C LYS A 44 -62.12 -10.44 8.47
N TYR A 45 -62.13 -9.76 9.62
CA TYR A 45 -61.01 -8.90 10.05
C TYR A 45 -59.73 -9.70 10.31
N PHE A 46 -59.83 -10.86 10.97
CA PHE A 46 -58.70 -11.77 11.19
C PHE A 46 -58.13 -12.32 9.87
N GLY A 47 -58.98 -12.72 8.93
CA GLY A 47 -58.55 -13.22 7.62
C GLY A 47 -57.87 -12.14 6.75
N LEU A 48 -58.36 -10.90 6.81
CA LEU A 48 -57.76 -9.78 6.09
C LEU A 48 -56.42 -9.34 6.72
N ALA A 49 -56.35 -9.30 8.04
CA ALA A 49 -55.13 -9.01 8.79
C ALA A 49 -54.05 -10.06 8.49
N LEU A 50 -54.38 -11.36 8.51
CA LEU A 50 -53.45 -12.46 8.24
C LEU A 50 -52.94 -12.46 6.78
N LYS A 51 -53.79 -12.09 5.81
CA LYS A 51 -53.38 -11.91 4.41
C LYS A 51 -52.41 -10.74 4.26
N ASN A 52 -52.65 -9.64 4.95
CA ASN A 52 -51.77 -8.46 4.91
C ASN A 52 -50.42 -8.74 5.58
N THR A 53 -50.37 -9.45 6.71
CA THR A 53 -49.10 -9.89 7.33
C THR A 53 -48.32 -10.83 6.43
N ARG A 54 -48.96 -11.81 5.79
CA ARG A 54 -48.26 -12.70 4.83
C ARG A 54 -47.71 -11.94 3.63
N LYS A 55 -48.43 -10.93 3.13
CA LYS A 55 -47.99 -10.10 2.00
C LYS A 55 -46.81 -9.21 2.40
N LEU A 56 -46.88 -8.57 3.57
CA LEU A 56 -45.80 -7.73 4.11
C LEU A 56 -44.55 -8.55 4.47
N MET A 57 -44.72 -9.74 5.03
CA MET A 57 -43.61 -10.64 5.34
C MET A 57 -42.94 -11.16 4.07
N LYS A 58 -43.71 -11.43 3.00
CA LYS A 58 -43.14 -11.73 1.68
C LYS A 58 -42.38 -10.55 1.10
N ILE A 59 -42.89 -9.32 1.20
CA ILE A 59 -42.21 -8.11 0.74
C ILE A 59 -40.92 -7.88 1.55
N ALA A 60 -40.97 -8.05 2.87
CA ALA A 60 -39.80 -7.94 3.74
C ALA A 60 -38.74 -8.98 3.38
N ILE A 61 -39.11 -10.25 3.22
CA ILE A 61 -38.19 -11.32 2.78
C ILE A 61 -37.66 -11.03 1.37
N THR A 62 -38.50 -10.57 0.44
CA THR A 62 -38.06 -10.25 -0.93
C THR A 62 -37.09 -9.06 -0.93
N LEU A 63 -37.33 -8.03 -0.12
CA LEU A 63 -36.41 -6.91 0.05
C LEU A 63 -35.12 -7.36 0.74
N LEU A 64 -35.19 -8.21 1.75
CA LEU A 64 -34.02 -8.73 2.47
C LEU A 64 -33.15 -9.60 1.56
N VAL A 65 -33.77 -10.40 0.69
CA VAL A 65 -33.11 -11.17 -0.37
C VAL A 65 -32.56 -10.24 -1.45
N PHE A 66 -33.32 -9.24 -1.89
CA PHE A 66 -32.88 -8.27 -2.92
C PHE A 66 -31.69 -7.44 -2.43
N PHE A 67 -31.69 -6.99 -1.17
CA PHE A 67 -30.56 -6.26 -0.56
C PHE A 67 -29.37 -7.18 -0.25
N ALA A 68 -29.61 -8.46 0.05
CA ALA A 68 -28.53 -9.45 0.16
C ALA A 68 -27.85 -9.75 -1.20
N PHE A 69 -28.49 -9.40 -2.33
CA PHE A 69 -27.93 -9.55 -3.68
C PHE A 69 -27.43 -8.23 -4.29
N THR A 70 -27.62 -7.08 -3.64
CA THR A 70 -27.05 -5.80 -4.12
C THR A 70 -25.66 -5.49 -3.56
N ASP A 71 -25.23 -6.20 -2.52
CA ASP A 71 -23.82 -6.26 -2.09
C ASP A 71 -23.12 -7.43 -2.78
N VAL A 72 -23.23 -7.53 -4.11
CA VAL A 72 -22.11 -8.12 -4.86
C VAL A 72 -21.09 -7.01 -4.96
N SER A 73 -20.36 -6.77 -3.85
CA SER A 73 -19.04 -6.14 -3.96
C SER A 73 -18.32 -6.88 -5.09
N SER A 74 -17.72 -6.16 -6.04
CA SER A 74 -16.88 -6.84 -7.01
C SER A 74 -15.86 -7.61 -6.18
N ALA A 75 -15.92 -8.94 -6.26
CA ALA A 75 -15.04 -9.79 -5.48
C ALA A 75 -13.60 -9.31 -5.76
N GLY A 76 -12.81 -9.13 -4.71
CA GLY A 76 -11.47 -8.55 -4.83
C GLY A 76 -10.58 -9.33 -5.80
N TRP A 77 -9.42 -8.84 -6.20
CA TRP A 77 -8.59 -9.50 -7.21
C TRP A 77 -7.16 -9.74 -6.72
N ARG A 78 -6.43 -10.61 -7.43
CA ARG A 78 -5.00 -10.83 -7.23
C ARG A 78 -4.24 -10.62 -8.53
N ARG A 79 -3.09 -9.98 -8.46
CA ARG A 79 -2.20 -9.76 -9.61
C ARG A 79 -0.75 -9.93 -9.18
N THR A 80 0.06 -10.47 -10.07
CA THR A 80 1.52 -10.53 -9.93
C THR A 80 2.18 -9.79 -11.09
N TYR A 81 3.31 -9.14 -10.80
CA TYR A 81 4.06 -8.35 -11.76
C TYR A 81 5.53 -8.78 -11.68
N SER A 82 5.97 -9.50 -12.71
CA SER A 82 7.32 -10.06 -12.83
C SER A 82 8.13 -9.33 -13.89
N ARG A 83 9.43 -9.15 -13.63
CA ARG A 83 10.43 -8.80 -14.64
C ARG A 83 11.40 -9.93 -14.97
N GLY A 84 11.26 -11.08 -14.30
CA GLY A 84 12.26 -12.15 -14.31
C GLY A 84 13.45 -11.76 -13.43
N GLY A 85 13.48 -12.28 -12.21
CA GLY A 85 14.43 -11.87 -11.17
C GLY A 85 13.75 -11.70 -9.81
N GLU A 86 14.26 -10.79 -8.98
CA GLU A 86 13.75 -10.50 -7.64
C GLU A 86 13.05 -9.13 -7.60
N ASP A 87 11.72 -9.11 -7.60
CA ASP A 87 10.90 -7.91 -7.48
C ASP A 87 10.03 -7.97 -6.21
N ALA A 88 10.01 -6.92 -5.40
CA ALA A 88 9.20 -6.85 -4.18
C ALA A 88 8.63 -5.44 -3.94
N GLY A 89 7.34 -5.37 -3.61
CA GLY A 89 6.64 -4.13 -3.24
C GLY A 89 6.69 -3.87 -1.74
N TYR A 90 7.11 -2.68 -1.31
CA TYR A 90 7.19 -2.27 0.09
C TYR A 90 6.09 -1.32 0.54
N CYS A 91 5.52 -0.53 -0.37
CA CYS A 91 4.42 0.37 -0.06
C CYS A 91 3.48 0.44 -1.25
N VAL A 92 2.18 0.47 -0.97
CA VAL A 92 1.11 0.69 -1.95
C VAL A 92 0.24 1.83 -1.48
N ILE A 93 -0.15 2.71 -2.41
CA ILE A 93 -1.16 3.75 -2.18
C ILE A 93 -2.26 3.65 -3.24
N GLN A 94 -3.49 3.95 -2.86
CA GLN A 94 -4.53 4.25 -3.84
C GLN A 94 -4.33 5.69 -4.34
N THR A 95 -4.27 5.85 -5.65
CA THR A 95 -4.17 7.17 -6.28
C THR A 95 -5.54 7.81 -6.41
N GLU A 96 -5.59 9.13 -6.55
CA GLU A 96 -6.85 9.89 -6.57
C GLU A 96 -7.71 9.57 -7.82
N ASP A 97 -7.14 9.00 -8.89
CA ASP A 97 -7.91 8.47 -10.03
C ASP A 97 -8.50 7.04 -9.80
N GLY A 98 -8.28 6.46 -8.61
CA GLY A 98 -8.81 5.15 -8.20
C GLY A 98 -7.88 3.96 -8.46
N GLY A 99 -6.78 4.13 -9.20
CA GLY A 99 -5.77 3.08 -9.41
C GLY A 99 -4.82 2.88 -8.23
N TYR A 100 -3.75 2.10 -8.41
CA TYR A 100 -2.72 1.87 -7.38
C TYR A 100 -1.31 2.23 -7.84
N ALA A 101 -0.49 2.78 -6.94
CA ALA A 101 0.94 2.94 -7.14
C ALA A 101 1.69 2.13 -6.09
N VAL A 102 2.70 1.37 -6.52
CA VAL A 102 3.51 0.53 -5.63
C VAL A 102 4.98 0.88 -5.82
N VAL A 103 5.69 1.02 -4.72
CA VAL A 103 7.14 1.18 -4.71
C VAL A 103 7.83 0.03 -3.99
N GLY A 104 9.08 -0.22 -4.37
CA GLY A 104 9.91 -1.23 -3.72
C GLY A 104 11.25 -1.34 -4.42
N TYR A 105 11.68 -2.57 -4.70
CA TYR A 105 12.87 -2.83 -5.51
C TYR A 105 12.63 -3.90 -6.56
N CYS A 106 13.55 -3.93 -7.53
CA CYS A 106 13.70 -4.96 -8.53
C CYS A 106 15.18 -5.34 -8.69
N GLY A 107 15.48 -6.58 -9.03
CA GLY A 107 16.84 -7.08 -9.25
C GLY A 107 16.84 -8.26 -10.22
N ASP A 108 18.00 -8.56 -10.82
CA ASP A 108 18.08 -9.58 -11.88
C ASP A 108 18.02 -11.01 -11.33
N SER A 109 18.39 -11.23 -10.07
CA SER A 109 18.35 -12.55 -9.43
C SER A 109 18.47 -12.50 -7.91
N LEU A 110 17.86 -13.47 -7.22
CA LEU A 110 18.03 -13.72 -5.78
C LEU A 110 19.48 -13.98 -5.33
N TYR A 111 20.36 -14.34 -6.27
CA TYR A 111 21.78 -14.59 -5.96
C TYR A 111 22.65 -13.36 -6.14
N THR A 112 22.08 -12.24 -6.57
CA THR A 112 22.77 -10.95 -6.72
C THR A 112 22.30 -9.99 -5.65
N THR A 113 23.18 -9.09 -5.22
CA THR A 113 22.81 -8.01 -4.29
C THR A 113 22.35 -6.75 -5.01
N GLU A 114 22.28 -6.79 -6.34
CA GLU A 114 21.95 -5.62 -7.16
C GLU A 114 20.45 -5.39 -7.15
N ARG A 115 20.04 -4.33 -6.47
CA ARG A 115 18.64 -3.91 -6.35
C ARG A 115 18.49 -2.49 -6.85
N TYR A 116 17.47 -2.24 -7.63
CA TYR A 116 17.13 -0.93 -8.17
C TYR A 116 15.76 -0.52 -7.65
N VAL A 117 15.57 0.79 -7.43
CA VAL A 117 14.27 1.30 -6.98
C VAL A 117 13.23 1.04 -8.07
N TYR A 118 12.11 0.44 -7.68
CA TYR A 118 11.03 0.09 -8.60
C TYR A 118 9.76 0.85 -8.24
N LEU A 119 9.11 1.39 -9.27
CA LEU A 119 7.79 2.02 -9.20
C LEU A 119 6.89 1.38 -10.26
N LEU A 120 5.72 0.90 -9.86
CA LEU A 120 4.70 0.42 -10.79
C LEU A 120 3.37 1.11 -10.53
N ARG A 121 2.56 1.18 -11.59
CA ARG A 121 1.27 1.85 -11.63
C ARG A 121 0.23 0.95 -12.27
N THR A 122 -0.94 0.87 -11.66
CA THR A 122 -2.06 0.07 -12.16
C THR A 122 -3.34 0.90 -12.24
N ASP A 123 -4.33 0.42 -12.99
CA ASP A 123 -5.70 0.88 -12.86
C ASP A 123 -6.37 0.31 -11.59
N SER A 124 -7.66 0.60 -11.39
CA SER A 124 -8.46 0.13 -10.24
C SER A 124 -8.69 -1.38 -10.21
N ASP A 125 -8.54 -2.05 -11.37
CA ASP A 125 -8.73 -3.49 -11.55
C ASP A 125 -7.39 -4.27 -11.47
N GLY A 126 -6.31 -3.56 -11.16
CA GLY A 126 -4.97 -4.12 -11.06
C GLY A 126 -4.34 -4.43 -12.42
N ASN A 127 -4.81 -3.84 -13.52
CA ASN A 127 -4.08 -3.96 -14.77
C ASN A 127 -2.88 -3.00 -14.74
N LEU A 128 -1.70 -3.53 -15.05
CA LEU A 128 -0.49 -2.72 -15.18
C LEU A 128 -0.68 -1.64 -16.25
N LEU A 129 -0.54 -0.37 -15.86
CA LEU A 129 -0.51 0.78 -16.76
C LEU A 129 0.92 1.05 -17.22
N TRP A 130 1.87 1.04 -16.28
CA TRP A 130 3.30 1.16 -16.56
C TRP A 130 4.13 0.76 -15.34
N SER A 131 5.41 0.47 -15.57
CA SER A 131 6.42 0.38 -14.51
C SER A 131 7.73 1.07 -14.89
N ARG A 132 8.52 1.44 -13.89
CA ARG A 132 9.77 2.20 -14.00
C ARG A 132 10.80 1.65 -13.01
N VAL A 133 12.01 1.45 -13.52
CA VAL A 133 13.20 1.35 -12.69
C VAL A 133 13.74 2.76 -12.53
N LEU A 134 13.86 3.21 -11.28
CA LEU A 134 14.23 4.58 -10.93
C LEU A 134 15.67 4.62 -10.40
N GLY A 135 16.40 5.67 -10.79
CA GLY A 135 17.83 5.82 -10.51
C GLY A 135 18.68 5.69 -11.78
N ASP A 136 19.98 5.92 -11.65
CA ASP A 136 20.95 5.63 -12.70
C ASP A 136 21.58 4.24 -12.49
N TRP A 137 22.31 3.74 -13.51
CA TRP A 137 23.00 2.45 -13.46
C TRP A 137 24.04 2.33 -12.34
N LEU A 138 24.42 3.44 -11.71
CA LEU A 138 25.30 3.43 -10.57
C LEU A 138 24.50 3.30 -9.29
N CYS A 139 23.26 3.80 -9.20
CA CYS A 139 22.48 3.82 -7.97
C CYS A 139 21.70 2.52 -7.73
N GLN A 140 22.16 1.73 -6.77
CA GLN A 140 21.39 0.63 -6.19
C GLN A 140 20.59 1.14 -4.98
N GLY A 141 19.38 0.63 -4.78
CA GLY A 141 18.53 1.09 -3.69
C GLY A 141 17.22 0.32 -3.55
N THR A 142 16.49 0.67 -2.50
CA THR A 142 15.15 0.17 -2.23
C THR A 142 14.29 1.34 -1.77
N ALA A 143 13.12 1.50 -2.41
CA ALA A 143 12.10 2.41 -1.93
C ALA A 143 11.24 1.72 -0.86
N TYR A 144 10.95 2.46 0.21
CA TYR A 144 10.16 1.96 1.34
C TYR A 144 8.79 2.61 1.43
N SER A 145 8.63 3.85 0.98
CA SER A 145 7.37 4.58 1.08
C SER A 145 7.18 5.57 -0.08
N VAL A 146 5.93 5.83 -0.42
CA VAL A 146 5.51 6.70 -1.53
C VAL A 146 4.28 7.51 -1.16
N VAL A 147 4.22 8.76 -1.64
CA VAL A 147 3.01 9.58 -1.64
C VAL A 147 2.72 10.12 -3.05
N GLU A 148 1.45 10.16 -3.43
CA GLU A 148 0.99 10.89 -4.62
C GLU A 148 1.00 12.39 -4.31
N THR A 149 1.57 13.18 -5.20
CA THR A 149 1.69 14.64 -5.08
C THR A 149 0.55 15.36 -5.81
N GLU A 150 0.38 16.66 -5.55
CA GLU A 150 -0.75 17.44 -6.10
C GLU A 150 -0.79 17.48 -7.64
N ASP A 151 0.37 17.39 -8.29
CA ASP A 151 0.47 17.34 -9.76
C ASP A 151 0.32 15.91 -10.34
N ARG A 152 -0.16 14.97 -9.51
CA ARG A 152 -0.33 13.54 -9.82
C ARG A 152 0.96 12.75 -10.06
N GLY A 153 2.12 13.34 -9.82
CA GLY A 153 3.38 12.61 -9.72
C GLY A 153 3.59 11.94 -8.36
N PHE A 154 4.75 11.33 -8.14
CA PHE A 154 5.06 10.64 -6.89
C PHE A 154 6.29 11.24 -6.19
N LEU A 155 6.28 11.22 -4.86
CA LEU A 155 7.47 11.41 -4.03
C LEU A 155 7.76 10.08 -3.32
N ILE A 156 8.97 9.58 -3.48
CA ILE A 156 9.38 8.24 -3.08
C ILE A 156 10.60 8.39 -2.16
N VAL A 157 10.60 7.67 -1.04
CA VAL A 157 11.72 7.65 -0.11
C VAL A 157 12.25 6.24 0.09
N GLY A 158 13.53 6.15 0.41
CA GLY A 158 14.19 4.89 0.66
C GLY A 158 15.64 5.06 1.07
N HIS A 159 16.43 4.03 0.79
CA HIS A 159 17.88 4.15 0.77
C HIS A 159 18.39 3.88 -0.64
N GLY A 160 19.52 4.48 -0.95
CA GLY A 160 20.19 4.23 -2.21
C GLY A 160 21.59 4.81 -2.23
N GLY A 161 22.34 4.46 -3.25
CA GLY A 161 23.62 5.10 -3.52
C GLY A 161 24.41 4.37 -4.59
N PRO A 162 25.52 4.95 -5.03
CA PRO A 162 26.32 4.36 -6.10
C PRO A 162 26.87 3.00 -5.69
N TYR A 163 26.91 2.06 -6.64
CA TYR A 163 27.41 0.69 -6.48
C TYR A 163 28.90 0.69 -6.13
N ASP A 164 29.63 1.72 -6.56
CA ASP A 164 31.03 1.90 -6.23
C ASP A 164 31.23 1.87 -4.70
N PRO A 165 31.92 0.82 -4.18
CA PRO A 165 32.17 0.66 -2.75
C PRO A 165 32.96 1.80 -2.12
N LEU A 166 33.61 2.64 -2.94
CA LEU A 166 34.38 3.80 -2.52
C LEU A 166 33.59 5.12 -2.67
N HIS A 167 32.34 5.07 -3.12
CA HIS A 167 31.55 6.28 -3.32
C HIS A 167 31.04 6.85 -1.98
N PRO A 168 31.29 8.14 -1.70
CA PRO A 168 30.93 8.78 -0.43
C PRO A 168 29.41 8.95 -0.19
N LEU A 169 28.55 8.49 -1.10
CA LEU A 169 27.08 8.58 -1.02
C LEU A 169 26.42 7.20 -0.94
N ARG A 170 27.21 6.14 -0.76
CA ARG A 170 26.70 4.78 -0.67
C ARG A 170 25.83 4.61 0.58
N GLY A 171 24.59 4.16 0.39
CA GLY A 171 23.68 3.82 1.50
C GLY A 171 23.14 5.04 2.24
N THR A 172 22.91 6.15 1.53
CA THR A 172 22.30 7.36 2.10
C THR A 172 20.80 7.37 1.86
N ALA A 173 20.09 8.25 2.58
CA ALA A 173 18.67 8.44 2.37
C ALA A 173 18.45 8.96 0.95
N TYR A 174 17.55 8.31 0.22
CA TYR A 174 17.31 8.61 -1.20
C TYR A 174 15.87 9.06 -1.38
N VAL A 175 15.68 10.21 -2.04
CA VAL A 175 14.36 10.76 -2.32
C VAL A 175 14.24 11.03 -3.81
N ILE A 176 13.21 10.45 -4.42
CA ILE A 176 12.95 10.55 -5.85
C ILE A 176 11.61 11.24 -6.05
N ARG A 177 11.58 12.21 -6.97
CA ARG A 177 10.36 12.85 -7.44
C ARG A 177 10.12 12.48 -8.89
N THR A 178 8.89 12.09 -9.22
CA THR A 178 8.50 11.71 -10.58
C THR A 178 7.30 12.53 -11.07
N ASP A 179 7.08 12.59 -12.38
CA ASP A 179 5.80 13.05 -12.91
C ASP A 179 4.72 11.95 -12.81
N SER A 180 3.51 12.24 -13.31
CA SER A 180 2.39 11.30 -13.29
C SER A 180 2.57 10.07 -14.19
N LEU A 181 3.56 10.08 -15.08
CA LEU A 181 3.94 8.96 -15.95
C LEU A 181 5.10 8.15 -15.36
N GLY A 182 5.56 8.51 -14.15
CA GLY A 182 6.67 7.86 -13.47
C GLY A 182 8.04 8.28 -13.97
N ASP A 183 8.14 9.30 -14.83
CA ASP A 183 9.44 9.80 -15.29
C ASP A 183 10.06 10.67 -14.20
N THR A 184 11.34 10.42 -13.88
CA THR A 184 12.05 11.14 -12.81
C THR A 184 12.21 12.62 -13.15
N LEU A 185 11.69 13.48 -12.28
CA LEU A 185 11.89 14.93 -12.33
C LEU A 185 13.20 15.32 -11.64
N TRP A 186 13.46 14.75 -10.47
CA TRP A 186 14.71 14.92 -9.75
C TRP A 186 14.94 13.80 -8.75
N THR A 187 16.19 13.66 -8.34
CA THR A 187 16.62 12.74 -7.30
C THR A 187 17.58 13.45 -6.35
N ARG A 188 17.43 13.20 -5.05
CA ARG A 188 18.26 13.82 -4.01
C ARG A 188 18.70 12.77 -2.99
N THR A 189 19.95 12.88 -2.55
CA THR A 189 20.54 12.10 -1.46
C THR A 189 20.65 12.97 -0.21
N TYR A 190 20.39 12.40 0.96
CA TYR A 190 20.53 13.07 2.25
C TYR A 190 21.31 12.17 3.20
N GLY A 191 22.28 12.75 3.89
CA GLY A 191 23.17 12.04 4.81
C GLY A 191 24.44 12.85 5.04
N ASP A 192 25.26 12.41 6.00
CA ASP A 192 26.48 13.12 6.35
C ASP A 192 27.52 13.01 5.23
N GLU A 193 27.82 14.14 4.59
CA GLU A 193 28.90 14.24 3.61
C GLU A 193 30.24 13.96 4.30
N GLY A 194 30.92 12.87 3.89
CA GLY A 194 32.30 12.59 4.30
C GLY A 194 32.51 11.37 5.20
N LEU A 195 31.46 10.64 5.57
CA LEU A 195 31.62 9.29 6.11
C LEU A 195 31.72 8.28 4.95
N PRO A 196 32.65 7.31 5.01
CA PRO A 196 32.81 6.31 3.94
C PRO A 196 31.58 5.38 3.77
N TYR A 197 30.61 5.44 4.69
CA TYR A 197 29.35 4.72 4.64
C TYR A 197 28.25 5.64 5.18
N GLY A 198 27.27 5.99 4.34
CA GLY A 198 26.04 6.64 4.79
C GLY A 198 25.29 5.71 5.75
N SER A 199 24.71 6.26 6.81
CA SER A 199 23.91 5.49 7.78
C SER A 199 22.42 5.81 7.68
N GLU A 200 22.07 6.76 6.82
CA GLU A 200 20.74 7.33 6.73
C GLU A 200 19.86 6.49 5.83
N THR A 201 18.69 6.09 6.33
CA THR A 201 17.67 5.41 5.54
C THR A 201 16.31 5.96 5.92
N LEU A 202 15.50 6.36 4.93
CA LEU A 202 14.13 6.80 5.14
C LEU A 202 13.16 5.64 4.90
N TYR A 203 12.32 5.34 5.88
CA TYR A 203 11.36 4.24 5.82
C TYR A 203 9.93 4.72 5.54
N SER A 204 9.57 5.95 5.95
CA SER A 204 8.22 6.49 5.79
C SER A 204 8.24 7.94 5.31
N VAL A 205 7.23 8.33 4.52
CA VAL A 205 7.03 9.71 4.06
C VAL A 205 5.56 10.08 4.10
N ALA A 206 5.27 11.32 4.50
CA ALA A 206 3.93 11.88 4.54
C ALA A 206 3.89 13.30 3.95
N LYS A 207 2.73 13.65 3.39
CA LYS A 207 2.39 15.03 3.01
C LYS A 207 1.96 15.81 4.23
N THR A 208 2.37 17.07 4.30
CA THR A 208 1.91 18.01 5.33
C THR A 208 0.89 18.98 4.73
N GLY A 209 0.09 19.64 5.59
CA GLY A 209 -0.99 20.54 5.15
C GLY A 209 -0.55 21.80 4.40
N ASP A 210 0.73 22.15 4.41
CA ASP A 210 1.27 23.31 3.68
C ASP A 210 1.93 22.94 2.34
N GLY A 211 1.74 21.70 1.86
CA GLY A 211 2.31 21.20 0.61
C GLY A 211 3.79 20.79 0.71
N SER A 212 4.39 20.85 1.91
CA SER A 212 5.70 20.26 2.19
C SER A 212 5.57 18.77 2.56
N PHE A 213 6.70 18.09 2.68
CA PHE A 213 6.78 16.67 3.03
C PHE A 213 7.61 16.47 4.29
N ILE A 214 7.27 15.43 5.05
CA ILE A 214 8.08 14.94 6.17
C ILE A 214 8.42 13.48 5.88
N ALA A 215 9.71 13.14 5.98
CA ALA A 215 10.17 11.77 5.86
C ALA A 215 10.93 11.36 7.13
N GLY A 216 10.81 10.09 7.50
CA GLY A 216 11.35 9.56 8.74
C GLY A 216 12.09 8.26 8.53
N GLY A 217 13.11 8.06 9.35
CA GLY A 217 14.11 7.04 9.13
C GLY A 217 15.03 6.78 10.32
N GLY A 218 16.17 6.15 10.05
CA GLY A 218 17.28 5.99 10.98
C GLY A 218 18.55 6.65 10.46
N ALA A 219 19.39 7.12 11.40
CA ALA A 219 20.76 7.60 11.17
C ALA A 219 21.65 7.15 12.35
N SER A 220 22.96 7.44 12.29
CA SER A 220 23.93 7.08 13.34
C SER A 220 23.54 7.56 14.74
N GLY A 221 22.79 8.67 14.84
CA GLY A 221 22.28 9.24 16.09
C GLY A 221 20.88 8.75 16.51
N GLY A 222 20.29 7.79 15.82
CA GLY A 222 18.96 7.25 16.12
C GLY A 222 17.87 7.70 15.12
N ALA A 223 16.65 7.94 15.62
CA ALA A 223 15.52 8.26 14.77
C ALA A 223 15.75 9.61 14.09
N TYR A 224 15.58 9.65 12.77
CA TYR A 224 15.91 10.80 11.95
C TYR A 224 14.68 11.25 11.17
N LEU A 225 14.34 12.54 11.28
CA LEU A 225 13.30 13.17 10.46
C LEU A 225 13.90 14.26 9.57
N ILE A 226 13.43 14.31 8.33
CA ILE A 226 13.76 15.36 7.37
C ILE A 226 12.48 15.97 6.81
N ARG A 227 12.36 17.29 6.93
CA ARG A 227 11.28 18.05 6.33
C ARG A 227 11.76 18.69 5.03
N LEU A 228 11.00 18.49 3.96
CA LEU A 228 11.34 18.89 2.59
C LEU A 228 10.25 19.79 2.02
N ASN A 229 10.64 20.84 1.30
CA ASN A 229 9.68 21.60 0.50
C ASN A 229 9.25 20.82 -0.75
N SER A 230 8.32 21.37 -1.54
CA SER A 230 7.82 20.73 -2.77
C SER A 230 8.87 20.51 -3.86
N SER A 231 9.98 21.26 -3.83
CA SER A 231 11.13 21.12 -4.74
C SER A 231 12.17 20.12 -4.24
N GLY A 232 11.97 19.56 -3.04
CA GLY A 232 12.92 18.67 -2.37
C GLY A 232 14.04 19.41 -1.63
N ASP A 233 13.95 20.71 -1.38
CA ASP A 233 14.95 21.38 -0.54
C ASP A 233 14.65 21.11 0.93
N THR A 234 15.71 20.83 1.69
CA THR A 234 15.65 20.63 3.13
C THR A 234 15.19 21.91 3.82
N LEU A 235 14.05 21.84 4.50
CA LEU A 235 13.59 22.87 5.41
C LEU A 235 14.30 22.72 6.77
N TRP A 236 14.38 21.48 7.27
CA TRP A 236 15.16 21.13 8.44
C TRP A 236 15.39 19.62 8.54
N THR A 237 16.36 19.24 9.35
CA THR A 237 16.62 17.86 9.79
C THR A 237 16.69 17.81 11.31
N ARG A 238 16.24 16.71 11.91
CA ARG A 238 16.24 16.48 13.36
C ARG A 238 16.56 15.01 13.64
N THR A 239 17.30 14.77 14.72
CA THR A 239 17.62 13.43 15.23
C THR A 239 17.17 13.34 16.68
N TYR A 240 16.45 12.28 17.04
CA TYR A 240 15.77 12.17 18.34
C TYR A 240 16.34 11.08 19.27
N GLY A 241 17.47 10.46 18.93
CA GLY A 241 17.99 9.34 19.71
C GLY A 241 17.05 8.12 19.66
N GLY A 242 17.18 7.21 20.61
CA GLY A 242 16.11 6.29 21.00
C GLY A 242 15.70 5.18 20.04
N GLY A 243 16.26 5.04 18.83
CA GLY A 243 15.87 3.98 17.90
C GLY A 243 15.92 4.41 16.44
N ARG A 244 15.02 3.87 15.60
CA ARG A 244 14.76 4.33 14.22
C ARG A 244 13.28 4.65 14.05
N CYS A 245 12.93 5.51 13.10
CA CYS A 245 11.53 5.72 12.68
C CYS A 245 11.20 4.73 11.55
N ASN A 246 10.32 3.77 11.82
CA ASN A 246 9.81 2.82 10.83
C ASN A 246 8.54 3.34 10.14
N SER A 247 7.66 4.01 10.91
CA SER A 247 6.46 4.68 10.41
C SER A 247 6.26 6.03 11.07
N LEU A 248 5.60 6.95 10.37
CA LEU A 248 5.29 8.29 10.84
C LEU A 248 3.92 8.75 10.32
N VAL A 249 3.24 9.57 11.11
CA VAL A 249 2.00 10.22 10.74
C VAL A 249 2.09 11.72 11.00
N VAL A 250 1.47 12.51 10.14
CA VAL A 250 1.21 13.93 10.36
C VAL A 250 -0.16 14.03 10.99
N THR A 251 -0.23 14.60 12.19
CA THR A 251 -1.49 14.68 12.92
C THR A 251 -2.42 15.74 12.34
N SER A 252 -3.69 15.68 12.74
CA SER A 252 -4.68 16.71 12.41
C SER A 252 -4.29 18.16 12.77
N ASN A 253 -3.46 18.36 13.79
CA ASN A 253 -2.92 19.67 14.19
C ASN A 253 -1.55 20.01 13.55
N GLY A 254 -1.02 19.15 12.69
CA GLY A 254 0.24 19.36 11.97
C GLY A 254 1.50 18.94 12.74
N ASP A 255 1.36 18.29 13.89
CA ASP A 255 2.45 17.65 14.63
C ASP A 255 2.92 16.39 13.89
N PHE A 256 4.09 15.87 14.28
CA PHE A 256 4.60 14.61 13.75
C PHE A 256 4.68 13.58 14.86
N VAL A 257 4.17 12.38 14.60
CA VAL A 257 4.29 11.23 15.52
C VAL A 257 4.88 10.07 14.77
N PHE A 258 5.86 9.41 15.36
CA PHE A 258 6.54 8.30 14.72
C PHE A 258 6.81 7.16 15.70
N CYS A 259 6.88 5.95 15.16
CA CYS A 259 7.22 4.75 15.91
C CYS A 259 8.39 3.97 15.27
N GLY A 260 9.02 3.10 16.06
CA GLY A 260 9.97 2.09 15.60
C GLY A 260 10.53 1.29 16.76
N SER A 261 11.82 0.92 16.70
CA SER A 261 12.46 0.10 17.75
C SER A 261 13.70 0.77 18.34
N VAL A 262 13.89 0.62 19.65
CA VAL A 262 15.15 0.96 20.35
C VAL A 262 16.21 -0.12 20.09
N SER A 263 17.48 0.26 20.01
CA SER A 263 18.61 -0.65 19.72
C SER A 263 19.49 -1.00 20.94
N HIS A 264 18.93 -1.27 22.12
CA HIS A 264 19.73 -1.58 23.33
C HIS A 264 19.23 -2.80 24.11
N SER A 265 19.97 -3.92 24.02
CA SER A 265 19.84 -5.19 24.78
C SER A 265 18.50 -5.96 24.74
N SER A 266 17.36 -5.28 24.74
CA SER A 266 16.04 -5.71 24.26
C SER A 266 15.60 -4.72 23.19
N GLN A 267 14.94 -5.17 22.13
CA GLN A 267 14.22 -4.20 21.30
C GLN A 267 12.99 -3.77 22.08
N ASP A 268 12.74 -2.47 22.21
CA ASP A 268 11.49 -1.93 22.74
C ASP A 268 10.82 -1.09 21.65
N ILE A 269 9.50 -0.96 21.69
CA ILE A 269 8.78 -0.01 20.83
C ILE A 269 9.15 1.40 21.28
N TYR A 270 9.73 2.21 20.40
CA TYR A 270 9.95 3.64 20.65
C TYR A 270 8.87 4.45 19.93
N VAL A 271 8.24 5.38 20.64
CA VAL A 271 7.32 6.36 20.06
C VAL A 271 7.71 7.76 20.51
N ALA A 272 7.69 8.69 19.58
CA ALA A 272 7.88 10.10 19.90
C ALA A 272 6.91 10.98 19.12
N ARG A 273 6.52 12.07 19.76
CA ARG A 273 5.70 13.13 19.19
C ARG A 273 6.50 14.43 19.22
N THR A 274 6.47 15.15 18.11
CA THR A 274 7.10 16.46 17.93
C THR A 274 6.06 17.45 17.46
N ASP A 275 6.32 18.73 17.66
CA ASP A 275 5.50 19.74 17.01
C ASP A 275 5.80 19.83 15.49
N SER A 276 5.04 20.67 14.78
CA SER A 276 5.22 20.95 13.34
C SER A 276 6.60 21.53 12.94
N THR A 277 7.40 21.98 13.91
CA THR A 277 8.76 22.50 13.70
C THR A 277 9.84 21.44 13.96
N GLY A 278 9.45 20.27 14.49
CA GLY A 278 10.36 19.19 14.84
C GLY A 278 10.95 19.33 16.25
N ASP A 279 10.31 20.09 17.14
CA ASP A 279 10.71 20.12 18.54
C ASP A 279 9.99 19.01 19.31
N LEU A 280 10.74 18.23 20.10
CA LEU A 280 10.22 17.07 20.81
C LEU A 280 9.22 17.50 21.89
N LEU A 281 7.99 17.00 21.81
CA LEU A 281 6.95 17.20 22.81
C LEU A 281 7.02 16.11 23.89
N TRP A 282 7.10 14.85 23.47
CA TRP A 282 7.32 13.71 24.36
C TRP A 282 7.90 12.51 23.61
N SER A 283 8.52 11.60 24.35
CA SER A 283 8.89 10.27 23.87
C SER A 283 8.68 9.20 24.94
N ARG A 284 8.40 7.97 24.51
CA ARG A 284 8.20 6.78 25.34
C ARG A 284 8.83 5.55 24.71
N SER A 285 9.30 4.64 25.56
CA SER A 285 9.64 3.28 25.18
C SER A 285 8.65 2.33 25.84
N TYR A 286 8.15 1.36 25.09
CA TYR A 286 7.23 0.33 25.55
C TYR A 286 7.88 -1.02 25.29
N GLY A 287 8.28 -1.68 26.37
CA GLY A 287 8.87 -2.99 26.34
C GLY A 287 8.83 -3.64 27.72
N THR A 288 9.05 -4.95 27.74
CA THR A 288 9.11 -5.73 28.97
C THR A 288 10.54 -6.22 29.17
N GLU A 289 11.00 -6.29 30.42
CA GLU A 289 12.33 -6.84 30.71
C GLU A 289 12.46 -8.26 30.13
N ASP A 290 13.55 -8.50 29.41
CA ASP A 290 13.90 -9.77 28.73
C ASP A 290 12.94 -10.22 27.59
N ILE A 291 12.07 -9.34 27.09
CA ILE A 291 11.21 -9.58 25.92
C ILE A 291 11.59 -8.57 24.85
N ASN A 292 11.62 -8.99 23.58
CA ASN A 292 11.77 -8.04 22.48
C ASN A 292 10.40 -7.57 22.00
N GLU A 293 10.22 -6.25 21.94
CA GLU A 293 9.14 -5.56 21.28
C GLU A 293 9.66 -4.61 20.19
N GLY A 294 9.03 -4.61 19.00
CA GLY A 294 9.46 -3.77 17.89
C GLY A 294 8.30 -3.04 17.23
N GLY A 295 8.42 -1.72 17.02
CA GLY A 295 7.37 -0.92 16.37
C GLY A 295 7.42 -1.03 14.85
N CYS A 296 6.28 -1.28 14.22
CA CYS A 296 6.16 -1.45 12.76
C CYS A 296 5.42 -0.28 12.13
N ASP A 297 4.23 0.05 12.63
CA ASP A 297 3.33 1.04 12.04
C ASP A 297 2.59 1.85 13.13
N ILE A 298 2.09 3.03 12.78
CA ILE A 298 1.37 3.91 13.71
C ILE A 298 0.23 4.64 13.01
N LEU A 299 -0.88 4.80 13.73
CA LEU A 299 -2.11 5.43 13.25
C LEU A 299 -2.64 6.44 14.29
N GLU A 300 -3.01 7.64 13.85
CA GLU A 300 -3.79 8.60 14.65
C GLU A 300 -5.28 8.21 14.64
N LEU A 301 -5.91 8.24 15.81
CA LEU A 301 -7.34 8.04 16.01
C LEU A 301 -8.10 9.37 15.97
N GLU A 302 -9.41 9.33 15.70
CA GLU A 302 -10.27 10.54 15.64
C GLU A 302 -10.27 11.36 16.94
N ASN A 303 -10.02 10.72 18.09
CA ASN A 303 -9.95 11.38 19.39
C ASN A 303 -8.55 11.99 19.68
N GLY A 304 -7.59 11.82 18.78
CA GLY A 304 -6.21 12.31 18.92
C GLY A 304 -5.25 11.35 19.63
N ASP A 305 -5.71 10.16 20.03
CA ASP A 305 -4.86 9.08 20.53
C ASP A 305 -4.17 8.34 19.38
N PHE A 306 -3.24 7.44 19.71
CA PHE A 306 -2.51 6.67 18.69
C PHE A 306 -2.64 5.17 18.93
N VAL A 307 -2.67 4.42 17.83
CA VAL A 307 -2.51 2.97 17.84
C VAL A 307 -1.21 2.63 17.12
N VAL A 308 -0.38 1.87 17.81
CA VAL A 308 0.92 1.40 17.35
C VAL A 308 0.81 -0.10 17.08
N LEU A 309 1.15 -0.50 15.86
CA LEU A 309 1.38 -1.88 15.51
C LEU A 309 2.84 -2.22 15.76
N GLY A 310 3.09 -3.33 16.42
CA GLY A 310 4.41 -3.87 16.65
C GLY A 310 4.43 -5.39 16.70
N MET A 311 5.55 -5.92 17.14
CA MET A 311 5.80 -7.34 17.38
C MET A 311 6.24 -7.53 18.83
N ILE A 312 5.96 -8.70 19.40
CA ILE A 312 6.38 -9.07 20.76
C ILE A 312 6.83 -10.53 20.82
N ASP A 313 7.92 -10.81 21.56
CA ASP A 313 8.32 -12.19 21.87
C ASP A 313 7.25 -12.86 22.75
N SER A 314 6.73 -14.01 22.32
CA SER A 314 5.80 -14.79 23.14
C SER A 314 6.54 -15.55 24.26
N PHE A 315 6.61 -14.93 25.43
CA PHE A 315 7.13 -15.53 26.66
C PHE A 315 6.05 -16.41 27.34
N PRO A 316 6.38 -17.56 27.99
CA PRO A 316 7.71 -18.09 28.34
C PRO A 316 8.30 -19.13 27.36
N MET A 317 7.92 -19.14 26.08
CA MET A 317 8.42 -20.17 25.15
C MET A 317 9.89 -19.93 24.74
N VAL A 318 10.66 -21.00 24.53
CA VAL A 318 12.06 -20.92 24.07
C VAL A 318 12.30 -21.92 22.92
N PRO A 319 12.69 -21.46 21.71
CA PRO A 319 12.73 -20.05 21.28
C PRO A 319 11.32 -19.44 21.23
N ALA A 320 11.17 -18.18 21.66
CA ALA A 320 9.88 -17.49 21.67
C ALA A 320 9.43 -17.14 20.24
N PRO A 321 8.26 -17.59 19.77
CA PRO A 321 7.69 -17.07 18.52
C PRO A 321 7.36 -15.57 18.64
N MET A 322 7.46 -14.81 17.55
CA MET A 322 6.93 -13.44 17.50
C MET A 322 5.41 -13.47 17.38
N ASP A 323 4.71 -12.60 18.12
CA ASP A 323 3.28 -12.36 17.96
C ASP A 323 3.04 -10.90 17.52
N ILE A 324 1.86 -10.65 16.94
CA ILE A 324 1.40 -9.29 16.61
C ILE A 324 1.06 -8.57 17.91
N TYR A 325 1.61 -7.39 18.13
CA TYR A 325 1.31 -6.54 19.27
C TYR A 325 0.63 -5.26 18.81
N LEU A 326 -0.53 -4.95 19.38
CA LEU A 326 -1.27 -3.72 19.12
C LEU A 326 -1.39 -2.93 20.41
N LEU A 327 -0.87 -1.71 20.40
CA LEU A 327 -0.75 -0.85 21.57
C LEU A 327 -1.49 0.47 21.30
N CYS A 328 -2.45 0.80 22.15
CA CYS A 328 -3.09 2.12 22.14
C CYS A 328 -2.51 3.00 23.23
N ILE A 329 -2.17 4.23 22.86
CA ILE A 329 -1.53 5.21 23.75
C ILE A 329 -2.27 6.54 23.68
N GLU A 330 -2.32 7.24 24.81
CA GLU A 330 -2.93 8.56 24.90
C GLU A 330 -2.09 9.58 24.12
N GLY A 331 -2.73 10.39 23.28
CA GLY A 331 -1.99 11.29 22.40
C GLY A 331 -1.24 12.42 23.11
N SER A 332 -1.74 12.86 24.27
CA SER A 332 -1.16 13.96 25.06
C SER A 332 0.08 13.56 25.85
N SER A 333 0.14 12.32 26.34
CA SER A 333 1.16 11.88 27.30
C SER A 333 2.02 10.72 26.78
N GLY A 334 1.51 9.96 25.81
CA GLY A 334 2.04 8.66 25.43
C GLY A 334 1.76 7.57 26.46
N ASP A 335 0.87 7.79 27.43
CA ASP A 335 0.59 6.76 28.44
C ASP A 335 -0.26 5.63 27.83
N THR A 336 0.03 4.38 28.20
CA THR A 336 -0.67 3.21 27.67
C THR A 336 -2.15 3.21 28.08
N VAL A 337 -3.04 3.13 27.10
CA VAL A 337 -4.49 2.98 27.31
C VAL A 337 -4.84 1.50 27.37
N TRP A 338 -4.42 0.73 26.37
CA TRP A 338 -4.60 -0.72 26.31
C TRP A 338 -3.57 -1.35 25.37
N SER A 339 -3.36 -2.66 25.52
CA SER A 339 -2.58 -3.45 24.57
C SER A 339 -3.23 -4.81 24.31
N LYS A 340 -3.02 -5.35 23.11
CA LYS A 340 -3.50 -6.66 22.66
C LYS A 340 -2.38 -7.41 21.95
N THR A 341 -2.36 -8.72 22.14
CA THR A 341 -1.43 -9.61 21.45
C THR A 341 -2.21 -10.63 20.64
N TYR A 342 -1.82 -10.86 19.40
CA TYR A 342 -2.42 -11.86 18.52
C TYR A 342 -1.35 -12.79 17.99
N GLY A 343 -1.47 -14.05 18.39
CA GLY A 343 -0.63 -15.12 17.87
C GLY A 343 -0.84 -16.42 18.62
N GLY A 344 0.22 -17.23 18.75
CA GLY A 344 0.10 -18.56 19.34
C GLY A 344 1.40 -19.35 19.32
N TRP A 345 1.30 -20.66 19.08
CA TRP A 345 2.47 -21.57 19.13
C TRP A 345 3.55 -21.33 18.07
N SER A 346 3.34 -20.41 17.15
CA SER A 346 4.19 -20.16 15.99
C SER A 346 4.07 -18.71 15.59
N SER A 347 5.05 -18.18 14.86
CA SER A 347 5.17 -16.73 14.69
C SER A 347 4.08 -16.12 13.82
N TYR A 348 3.53 -14.99 14.29
CA TYR A 348 2.66 -14.08 13.59
C TYR A 348 3.36 -12.72 13.50
N TYR A 349 3.41 -12.15 12.30
CA TYR A 349 4.05 -10.87 12.04
C TYR A 349 3.02 -9.89 11.51
N GLY A 350 2.95 -8.70 12.11
CA GLY A 350 2.15 -7.58 11.64
C GLY A 350 3.05 -6.56 10.97
N TYR A 351 2.66 -6.09 9.78
CA TYR A 351 3.50 -5.23 8.96
C TYR A 351 2.88 -3.85 8.70
N SER A 352 1.56 -3.78 8.50
CA SER A 352 0.86 -2.51 8.25
C SER A 352 -0.52 -2.49 8.91
N LEU A 353 -0.93 -1.30 9.35
CA LEU A 353 -2.12 -1.02 10.14
C LEU A 353 -2.97 0.06 9.47
N VAL A 354 -4.27 -0.19 9.33
CA VAL A 354 -5.22 0.85 8.89
C VAL A 354 -6.47 0.89 9.78
N GLY A 355 -7.00 2.09 9.98
CA GLY A 355 -8.28 2.31 10.66
C GLY A 355 -9.46 2.06 9.73
N THR A 356 -10.53 1.49 10.26
CA THR A 356 -11.74 1.16 9.49
C THR A 356 -12.92 2.06 9.85
N ASP A 357 -13.90 2.14 8.95
CA ASP A 357 -15.04 3.07 9.07
C ASP A 357 -15.94 2.84 10.30
N ASP A 358 -15.87 1.66 10.91
CA ASP A 358 -16.57 1.30 12.14
C ASP A 358 -15.74 1.56 13.41
N GLY A 359 -14.57 2.20 13.29
CA GLY A 359 -13.67 2.54 14.38
C GLY A 359 -12.71 1.43 14.82
N GLY A 360 -12.76 0.25 14.18
CA GLY A 360 -11.79 -0.83 14.43
C GLY A 360 -10.49 -0.71 13.62
N PHE A 361 -9.72 -1.81 13.58
CA PHE A 361 -8.45 -1.88 12.86
C PHE A 361 -8.36 -3.07 11.91
N ALA A 362 -7.63 -2.90 10.81
CA ALA A 362 -7.20 -3.99 9.95
C ALA A 362 -5.67 -4.03 9.94
N ILE A 363 -5.10 -5.23 10.01
CA ILE A 363 -3.65 -5.46 10.07
C ILE A 363 -3.28 -6.47 8.99
N SER A 364 -2.35 -6.10 8.11
CA SER A 364 -1.72 -7.04 7.17
C SER A 364 -0.47 -7.65 7.78
N GLY A 365 -0.21 -8.90 7.42
CA GLY A 365 0.75 -9.70 8.14
C GLY A 365 1.13 -11.00 7.45
N SER A 366 1.84 -11.83 8.19
CA SER A 366 2.05 -13.25 7.91
C SER A 366 1.77 -14.08 9.16
N ALA A 367 1.34 -15.32 8.95
CA ALA A 367 1.02 -16.29 10.00
C ALA A 367 1.64 -17.65 9.64
N PRO A 368 1.63 -18.65 10.54
CA PRO A 368 2.26 -19.94 10.29
C PRO A 368 1.68 -20.64 9.04
N GLY A 369 2.51 -20.78 8.01
CA GLY A 369 2.10 -21.35 6.71
C GLY A 369 1.26 -20.41 5.82
N ILE A 370 1.02 -19.17 6.25
CA ILE A 370 0.24 -18.14 5.55
C ILE A 370 1.13 -16.93 5.30
N PHE A 371 1.48 -16.69 4.04
CA PHE A 371 2.39 -15.61 3.67
C PHE A 371 1.68 -14.25 3.59
N SER A 372 0.37 -14.22 3.31
CA SER A 372 -0.42 -12.99 3.30
C SER A 372 -1.65 -13.20 4.17
N TYR A 373 -1.61 -12.58 5.35
CA TYR A 373 -2.60 -12.69 6.42
C TYR A 373 -3.26 -11.33 6.64
N LEU A 374 -4.58 -11.33 6.79
CA LEU A 374 -5.35 -10.13 7.15
C LEU A 374 -6.11 -10.37 8.44
N LEU A 375 -5.82 -9.57 9.45
CA LEU A 375 -6.48 -9.58 10.76
C LEU A 375 -7.39 -8.36 10.88
N ARG A 376 -8.56 -8.58 11.47
CA ARG A 376 -9.54 -7.54 11.74
C ARG A 376 -9.91 -7.51 13.21
N THR A 377 -9.99 -6.32 13.77
CA THR A 377 -10.35 -6.07 15.16
C THR A 377 -11.45 -5.02 15.28
N ASP A 378 -12.10 -4.96 16.44
CA ASP A 378 -12.94 -3.83 16.81
C ASP A 378 -12.12 -2.64 17.35
N SER A 379 -12.80 -1.58 17.78
CA SER A 379 -12.17 -0.35 18.29
C SER A 379 -11.41 -0.53 19.62
N THR A 380 -11.62 -1.65 20.30
CA THR A 380 -10.91 -2.01 21.54
C THR A 380 -9.76 -2.98 21.29
N GLY A 381 -9.55 -3.36 20.02
CA GLY A 381 -8.56 -4.34 19.62
C GLY A 381 -9.02 -5.78 19.85
N ASP A 382 -10.29 -6.07 20.09
CA ASP A 382 -10.72 -7.48 20.14
C ASP A 382 -10.83 -8.04 18.72
N MET A 383 -10.27 -9.24 18.49
CA MET A 383 -10.27 -9.85 17.16
C MET A 383 -11.71 -10.18 16.72
N LEU A 384 -12.10 -9.66 15.56
CA LEU A 384 -13.36 -9.98 14.90
C LEU A 384 -13.20 -11.17 13.96
N TRP A 385 -12.16 -11.16 13.13
CA TRP A 385 -11.86 -12.24 12.20
C TRP A 385 -10.43 -12.16 11.67
N SER A 386 -9.98 -13.26 11.06
CA SER A 386 -8.77 -13.27 10.24
C SER A 386 -8.99 -14.01 8.91
N ARG A 387 -8.15 -13.72 7.91
CA ARG A 387 -8.18 -14.30 6.56
C ARG A 387 -6.78 -14.70 6.10
N ASP A 388 -6.73 -15.86 5.46
CA ASP A 388 -5.63 -16.26 4.59
C ASP A 388 -5.94 -15.73 3.19
N LEU A 389 -5.08 -14.85 2.68
CA LEU A 389 -5.24 -14.27 1.35
C LEU A 389 -4.67 -15.18 0.25
N GLY A 390 -4.14 -16.34 0.59
CA GLY A 390 -3.90 -17.47 -0.32
C GLY A 390 -2.68 -17.33 -1.22
N VAL A 391 -1.75 -16.42 -0.90
CA VAL A 391 -0.48 -16.28 -1.62
C VAL A 391 0.39 -17.49 -1.27
N ARG A 392 0.46 -18.48 -2.18
CA ARG A 392 1.23 -19.72 -2.02
C ARG A 392 2.54 -19.60 -2.80
N GLY A 393 3.67 -19.61 -2.09
CA GLY A 393 5.00 -19.39 -2.66
C GLY A 393 5.79 -18.55 -1.65
N GLY A 394 6.72 -19.18 -0.94
CA GLY A 394 7.14 -18.70 0.37
C GLY A 394 8.06 -17.49 0.34
N GLY A 395 7.51 -16.29 0.36
CA GLY A 395 8.20 -15.03 0.57
C GLY A 395 7.19 -13.92 0.80
N VAL A 396 7.47 -13.01 1.74
CA VAL A 396 6.74 -11.73 1.87
C VAL A 396 7.79 -10.70 2.21
N MET A 397 8.44 -10.17 1.19
CA MET A 397 9.25 -8.97 1.32
C MET A 397 8.37 -7.77 1.01
N GLY A 398 8.27 -6.86 1.98
CA GLY A 398 7.31 -5.76 1.94
C GLY A 398 5.87 -6.28 2.09
N ASN A 399 5.12 -5.73 3.04
CA ASN A 399 3.74 -6.13 3.29
C ASN A 399 2.97 -4.92 3.79
N TRP A 400 2.71 -4.01 2.87
CA TRP A 400 1.98 -2.78 3.15
C TRP A 400 0.53 -2.92 2.73
N MET A 401 -0.34 -2.25 3.47
CA MET A 401 -1.76 -2.22 3.21
C MET A 401 -2.26 -0.78 3.16
N GLU A 402 -3.20 -0.53 2.26
CA GLU A 402 -3.94 0.73 2.19
C GLU A 402 -5.44 0.43 2.22
N LYS A 403 -6.21 1.25 2.95
CA LYS A 403 -7.67 1.21 2.89
C LYS A 403 -8.13 1.94 1.63
N CYS A 404 -8.87 1.25 0.78
CA CYS A 404 -9.40 1.80 -0.46
C CYS A 404 -10.67 2.63 -0.23
N SER A 405 -10.96 3.52 -1.18
CA SER A 405 -12.19 4.32 -1.24
C SER A 405 -13.48 3.50 -1.32
N ASP A 406 -13.40 2.26 -1.81
CA ASP A 406 -14.50 1.28 -1.81
C ASP A 406 -14.61 0.49 -0.49
N LYS A 407 -13.86 0.89 0.54
CA LYS A 407 -13.79 0.29 1.88
C LYS A 407 -13.12 -1.07 1.96
N GLY A 408 -12.65 -1.61 0.83
CA GLY A 408 -11.78 -2.78 0.82
C GLY A 408 -10.34 -2.43 1.14
N PHE A 409 -9.46 -3.44 1.07
CA PHE A 409 -8.03 -3.27 1.34
C PHE A 409 -7.21 -3.68 0.13
N ILE A 410 -6.17 -2.91 -0.20
CA ILE A 410 -5.13 -3.30 -1.16
C ILE A 410 -3.85 -3.62 -0.40
N ILE A 411 -3.23 -4.76 -0.69
CA ILE A 411 -2.02 -5.23 -0.02
C ILE A 411 -0.97 -5.57 -1.07
N THR A 412 0.29 -5.20 -0.82
CA THR A 412 1.42 -5.50 -1.70
C THR A 412 2.50 -6.32 -1.01
N GLY A 413 3.37 -6.96 -1.78
CA GLY A 413 4.59 -7.60 -1.32
C GLY A 413 5.33 -8.32 -2.44
N GLY A 414 6.25 -9.22 -2.09
CA GLY A 414 6.87 -10.18 -3.02
C GLY A 414 6.25 -11.58 -2.91
N VAL A 415 6.15 -12.32 -4.03
CA VAL A 415 5.75 -13.74 -4.07
C VAL A 415 6.72 -14.53 -4.95
N PHE A 416 7.09 -15.73 -4.54
CA PHE A 416 7.91 -16.62 -5.38
C PHE A 416 7.08 -17.21 -6.52
N ASP A 417 7.46 -16.90 -7.75
CA ASP A 417 6.92 -17.57 -8.95
C ASP A 417 7.67 -18.88 -9.24
N SER A 418 8.96 -18.91 -8.90
CA SER A 418 9.87 -20.04 -9.05
C SER A 418 10.86 -20.04 -7.88
N PRO A 419 11.67 -21.08 -7.67
CA PRO A 419 12.72 -21.06 -6.64
C PRO A 419 13.75 -19.92 -6.78
N THR A 420 13.82 -19.27 -7.94
CA THR A 420 14.80 -18.24 -8.26
C THR A 420 14.21 -16.86 -8.52
N ASP A 421 12.88 -16.77 -8.67
CA ASP A 421 12.20 -15.55 -9.10
C ASP A 421 11.11 -15.13 -8.12
N ILE A 422 11.09 -13.84 -7.78
CA ILE A 422 10.07 -13.19 -6.96
C ILE A 422 9.41 -12.10 -7.80
N SER A 423 8.08 -12.07 -7.81
CA SER A 423 7.28 -11.00 -8.39
C SER A 423 6.69 -10.09 -7.32
N VAL A 424 6.42 -8.83 -7.68
CA VAL A 424 5.52 -8.00 -6.88
C VAL A 424 4.12 -8.60 -6.96
N TYR A 425 3.47 -8.80 -5.81
CA TYR A 425 2.06 -9.15 -5.75
C TYR A 425 1.21 -7.96 -5.32
N LEU A 426 -0.03 -7.93 -5.79
CA LEU A 426 -1.11 -7.10 -5.28
C LEU A 426 -2.35 -7.93 -5.02
N VAL A 427 -2.92 -7.81 -3.83
CA VAL A 427 -4.20 -8.41 -3.45
C VAL A 427 -5.16 -7.30 -3.05
N LYS A 428 -6.23 -7.15 -3.83
CA LYS A 428 -7.39 -6.32 -3.49
C LYS A 428 -8.44 -7.20 -2.82
N THR A 429 -9.00 -6.73 -1.72
CA THR A 429 -10.10 -7.36 -1.00
C THR A 429 -11.33 -6.45 -1.00
N ASP A 430 -12.49 -7.01 -0.66
CA ASP A 430 -13.61 -6.23 -0.17
C ASP A 430 -13.43 -5.82 1.31
N SER A 431 -14.39 -5.10 1.88
CA SER A 431 -14.33 -4.64 3.28
C SER A 431 -14.38 -5.76 4.32
N LEU A 432 -14.72 -6.99 3.92
CA LEU A 432 -14.77 -8.18 4.76
C LEU A 432 -13.54 -9.07 4.60
N GLY A 433 -12.54 -8.62 3.82
CA GLY A 433 -11.30 -9.32 3.57
C GLY A 433 -11.42 -10.48 2.57
N TYR A 434 -12.50 -10.54 1.79
CA TYR A 434 -12.66 -11.56 0.75
C TYR A 434 -12.03 -11.10 -0.57
N VAL A 435 -11.44 -12.06 -1.26
CA VAL A 435 -10.87 -11.91 -2.59
C VAL A 435 -11.55 -12.91 -3.51
N ASP A 436 -11.83 -12.53 -4.74
CA ASP A 436 -12.27 -13.45 -5.79
C ASP A 436 -11.22 -14.55 -5.98
N THR A 437 -11.63 -15.79 -5.78
CA THR A 437 -10.81 -16.99 -6.02
C THR A 437 -11.10 -17.62 -7.39
N THR A 438 -12.03 -17.06 -8.16
CA THR A 438 -12.42 -17.53 -9.49
C THR A 438 -11.79 -16.72 -10.63
N ALA A 439 -11.16 -15.58 -10.30
CA ALA A 439 -10.34 -14.84 -11.25
C ALA A 439 -9.13 -15.71 -11.65
N ILE A 440 -9.10 -16.13 -12.91
CA ILE A 440 -7.94 -16.78 -13.51
C ILE A 440 -6.75 -15.83 -13.33
N GLU A 441 -5.65 -16.31 -12.75
CA GLU A 441 -4.36 -15.62 -12.84
C GLU A 441 -4.06 -15.43 -14.32
N GLU A 442 -4.35 -14.23 -14.84
CA GLU A 442 -3.85 -13.85 -16.15
C GLU A 442 -2.34 -13.80 -16.01
N ASN A 443 -1.69 -14.87 -16.46
CA ASN A 443 -0.25 -14.91 -16.56
C ASN A 443 0.18 -13.84 -17.58
N ILE A 444 0.52 -12.65 -17.07
CA ILE A 444 0.85 -11.48 -17.87
C ILE A 444 2.21 -11.67 -18.57
N SER A 445 2.95 -12.75 -18.28
CA SER A 445 4.16 -13.13 -19.03
C SER A 445 3.92 -13.27 -20.54
N HIS A 446 2.66 -13.40 -20.98
CA HIS A 446 2.27 -13.48 -22.38
C HIS A 446 1.29 -12.37 -22.84
N LYS A 447 1.17 -11.24 -22.12
CA LYS A 447 0.78 -10.01 -22.83
C LYS A 447 1.94 -9.68 -23.77
N PRO A 448 1.71 -9.39 -25.06
CA PRO A 448 2.74 -8.80 -25.88
C PRO A 448 3.24 -7.57 -25.11
N GLY A 449 4.50 -7.61 -24.65
CA GLY A 449 5.06 -6.53 -23.84
C GLY A 449 4.76 -5.20 -24.53
N GLU A 450 4.44 -4.17 -23.76
CA GLU A 450 4.27 -2.84 -24.34
C GLU A 450 5.51 -2.53 -25.19
N VAL A 451 5.29 -2.55 -26.50
CA VAL A 451 6.30 -2.33 -27.50
C VAL A 451 6.58 -0.83 -27.42
N ALA A 452 7.57 -0.45 -26.61
CA ALA A 452 7.92 0.93 -26.31
C ALA A 452 9.40 1.20 -26.56
N ILE A 453 9.74 2.47 -26.84
CA ILE A 453 11.11 2.96 -26.96
C ILE A 453 11.47 3.62 -25.61
N SER A 454 12.62 3.28 -25.02
CA SER A 454 13.20 4.06 -23.92
C SER A 454 14.49 4.74 -24.39
N ALA A 455 14.84 5.87 -23.78
CA ALA A 455 16.08 6.56 -24.04
C ALA A 455 16.57 7.25 -22.76
N TYR A 456 17.76 6.91 -22.29
CA TYR A 456 18.33 7.41 -21.03
C TYR A 456 19.85 7.59 -21.12
N PRO A 457 20.42 8.69 -20.61
CA PRO A 457 19.73 9.89 -20.16
C PRO A 457 19.00 10.60 -21.32
N ASN A 458 17.94 11.35 -21.01
CA ASN A 458 17.23 12.19 -21.99
C ASN A 458 16.47 13.30 -21.22
N PRO A 459 16.96 14.55 -21.19
CA PRO A 459 18.03 15.11 -22.01
C PRO A 459 19.43 14.53 -21.75
N PHE A 460 20.33 14.61 -22.73
CA PHE A 460 21.71 14.11 -22.62
C PHE A 460 22.72 15.04 -23.30
N ASN A 461 24.00 14.92 -22.96
CA ASN A 461 25.07 15.80 -23.46
C ASN A 461 26.11 15.11 -24.36
N SER A 462 26.47 13.85 -24.09
CA SER A 462 27.49 13.10 -24.83
C SER A 462 26.90 11.88 -25.55
N SER A 463 26.05 11.11 -24.86
CA SER A 463 25.42 9.91 -25.37
C SER A 463 24.15 9.56 -24.61
N CYS A 464 23.24 8.82 -25.24
CA CYS A 464 22.11 8.18 -24.56
C CYS A 464 22.05 6.69 -24.93
N CYS A 465 21.70 5.84 -23.97
CA CYS A 465 21.27 4.49 -24.23
C CYS A 465 19.82 4.50 -24.73
N ILE A 466 19.54 3.83 -25.85
CA ILE A 466 18.21 3.68 -26.43
C ILE A 466 17.86 2.20 -26.41
N THR A 467 16.75 1.85 -25.75
CA THR A 467 16.24 0.48 -25.74
C THR A 467 15.08 0.38 -26.72
N VAL A 468 15.12 -0.62 -27.60
CA VAL A 468 14.04 -0.91 -28.56
C VAL A 468 13.59 -2.37 -28.50
N PRO A 469 12.35 -2.66 -28.93
CA PRO A 469 11.82 -4.02 -29.00
C PRO A 469 12.65 -4.95 -29.90
N GLU A 470 12.59 -6.25 -29.61
CA GLU A 470 13.34 -7.25 -30.34
C GLU A 470 13.08 -7.19 -31.87
N GLY A 471 14.15 -7.04 -32.65
CA GLY A 471 14.12 -7.06 -34.10
C GLY A 471 13.59 -5.78 -34.73
N ALA A 472 13.41 -4.71 -33.95
CA ALA A 472 13.01 -3.40 -34.46
C ALA A 472 14.14 -2.72 -35.24
N LYS A 473 13.81 -2.09 -36.37
CA LYS A 473 14.70 -1.18 -37.09
C LYS A 473 14.63 0.20 -36.43
N LEU A 474 15.78 0.74 -36.01
CA LEU A 474 15.87 2.06 -35.41
C LEU A 474 16.53 3.08 -36.36
N GLU A 475 15.91 4.25 -36.45
CA GLU A 475 16.37 5.42 -37.20
C GLU A 475 16.13 6.68 -36.36
N ILE A 476 17.04 7.65 -36.41
CA ILE A 476 16.90 8.93 -35.69
C ILE A 476 16.87 10.06 -36.72
N TYR A 477 15.96 11.00 -36.52
CA TYR A 477 15.71 12.14 -37.39
C TYR A 477 15.87 13.46 -36.64
N ASP A 478 16.31 14.51 -37.34
CA ASP A 478 16.13 15.88 -36.86
C ASP A 478 14.69 16.38 -37.09
N LEU A 479 14.33 17.54 -36.54
CA LEU A 479 13.00 18.14 -36.71
C LEU A 479 12.66 18.54 -38.17
N ARG A 480 13.65 18.56 -39.07
CA ARG A 480 13.45 18.79 -40.50
C ARG A 480 13.22 17.48 -41.26
N GLY A 481 13.18 16.35 -40.56
CA GLY A 481 12.99 15.02 -41.13
C GLY A 481 14.24 14.44 -41.79
N ARG A 482 15.44 15.01 -41.56
CA ARG A 482 16.69 14.44 -42.07
C ARG A 482 17.14 13.29 -41.18
N LEU A 483 17.48 12.16 -41.79
CA LEU A 483 18.04 10.99 -41.11
C LEU A 483 19.45 11.33 -40.59
N VAL A 484 19.67 11.21 -39.28
CA VAL A 484 20.96 11.49 -38.63
C VAL A 484 21.63 10.23 -38.07
N TYR A 485 20.87 9.16 -37.84
CA TYR A 485 21.43 7.87 -37.42
C TYR A 485 20.54 6.72 -37.90
N LYS A 486 21.16 5.59 -38.23
CA LYS A 486 20.49 4.34 -38.61
C LYS A 486 21.22 3.16 -37.99
N MET A 487 20.47 2.29 -37.33
CA MET A 487 21.01 1.09 -36.71
C MET A 487 21.53 0.09 -37.77
N PRO A 488 22.74 -0.47 -37.61
CA PRO A 488 23.27 -1.52 -38.48
C PRO A 488 22.45 -2.82 -38.43
N THR A 489 22.39 -3.56 -39.55
CA THR A 489 21.55 -4.77 -39.71
C THR A 489 22.11 -6.03 -39.05
N SER A 490 23.31 -6.01 -38.47
CA SER A 490 24.02 -7.20 -37.96
C SER A 490 24.70 -6.92 -36.62
N LEU A 491 24.02 -7.21 -35.50
CA LEU A 491 24.60 -7.17 -34.14
C LEU A 491 23.98 -8.26 -33.23
N PRO A 492 24.66 -8.65 -32.12
CA PRO A 492 24.48 -9.92 -31.38
C PRO A 492 23.17 -10.03 -30.55
N PRO A 493 22.88 -11.21 -29.95
CA PRO A 493 21.58 -11.56 -29.40
C PRO A 493 21.40 -11.11 -27.94
N ALA A 494 21.49 -9.81 -27.66
CA ALA A 494 21.11 -9.26 -26.35
C ALA A 494 19.67 -8.74 -26.41
N THR A 495 18.82 -9.19 -25.48
CA THR A 495 17.40 -8.84 -25.35
C THR A 495 17.17 -8.13 -24.00
N PRO A 496 16.55 -6.94 -23.97
CA PRO A 496 16.18 -6.06 -25.10
C PRO A 496 17.41 -5.48 -25.83
N TYR A 497 17.21 -4.97 -27.07
CA TYR A 497 18.30 -4.35 -27.83
C TYR A 497 18.62 -2.98 -27.25
N GLU A 498 19.77 -2.87 -26.60
CA GLU A 498 20.33 -1.60 -26.13
C GLU A 498 21.34 -1.03 -27.12
N ILE A 499 21.17 0.25 -27.46
CA ILE A 499 22.02 0.97 -28.40
C ILE A 499 22.51 2.24 -27.71
N ILE A 500 23.81 2.38 -27.56
CA ILE A 500 24.41 3.64 -27.14
C ILE A 500 24.51 4.53 -28.38
N TRP A 501 23.64 5.54 -28.46
CA TRP A 501 23.74 6.57 -29.49
C TRP A 501 24.66 7.69 -29.03
N GLN A 502 25.76 7.88 -29.75
CA GLN A 502 26.67 9.01 -29.60
C GLN A 502 26.50 9.94 -30.81
N PRO A 503 25.81 11.09 -30.69
CA PRO A 503 25.63 12.01 -31.79
C PRO A 503 26.98 12.56 -32.29
N ASP A 504 27.08 12.69 -33.62
CA ASP A 504 28.25 13.30 -34.27
C ASP A 504 28.52 14.72 -33.71
N LYS A 505 29.79 15.09 -33.60
CA LYS A 505 30.20 16.42 -33.14
C LYS A 505 29.59 17.56 -33.98
N SER A 506 29.22 17.30 -35.23
CA SER A 506 28.54 18.24 -36.14
C SER A 506 27.05 18.46 -35.87
N LEU A 507 26.39 17.61 -35.08
CA LEU A 507 24.97 17.77 -34.73
C LEU A 507 24.77 18.92 -33.72
N ALA A 508 23.77 19.77 -33.89
CA ALA A 508 23.48 20.86 -32.96
C ALA A 508 22.71 20.36 -31.72
N SER A 509 22.81 21.08 -30.59
CA SER A 509 21.86 20.93 -29.48
C SER A 509 20.43 21.12 -30.00
N GLY A 510 19.49 20.31 -29.52
CA GLY A 510 18.11 20.38 -29.99
C GLY A 510 17.35 19.07 -29.84
N VAL A 511 16.16 19.05 -30.46
CA VAL A 511 15.24 17.91 -30.41
C VAL A 511 15.46 16.99 -31.61
N TYR A 512 15.50 15.69 -31.34
CA TYR A 512 15.58 14.62 -32.32
C TYR A 512 14.43 13.63 -32.10
N LEU A 513 14.07 12.88 -33.15
CA LEU A 513 13.00 11.89 -33.11
C LEU A 513 13.55 10.51 -33.43
N ILE A 514 13.43 9.58 -32.48
CA ILE A 514 13.67 8.15 -32.71
C ILE A 514 12.44 7.58 -33.40
N ARG A 515 12.63 6.83 -34.48
CA ARG A 515 11.63 6.00 -35.13
C ARG A 515 12.06 4.54 -35.04
N ALA A 516 11.24 3.71 -34.39
CA ALA A 516 11.46 2.27 -34.33
C ALA A 516 10.34 1.54 -35.08
N MET A 517 10.70 0.57 -35.92
CA MET A 517 9.77 -0.26 -36.68
C MET A 517 10.01 -1.73 -36.40
N THR A 518 9.04 -2.40 -35.79
CA THR A 518 9.12 -3.84 -35.47
C THR A 518 8.99 -4.73 -36.71
N ARG A 519 9.33 -6.02 -36.58
CA ARG A 519 9.19 -7.02 -37.67
C ARG A 519 7.75 -7.16 -38.18
N ASN A 520 6.75 -6.95 -37.33
CA ASN A 520 5.33 -6.99 -37.71
C ASN A 520 4.79 -5.66 -38.28
N GLY A 521 5.66 -4.67 -38.53
CA GLY A 521 5.29 -3.41 -39.19
C GLY A 521 4.73 -2.32 -38.27
N ARG A 522 4.72 -2.52 -36.95
CA ARG A 522 4.32 -1.47 -35.99
C ARG A 522 5.41 -0.39 -35.92
N MET A 523 5.00 0.86 -36.07
CA MET A 523 5.88 2.03 -35.96
C MET A 523 5.69 2.70 -34.60
N MET A 524 6.78 3.09 -33.97
CA MET A 524 6.83 3.86 -32.73
C MET A 524 7.73 5.07 -32.88
N THR A 525 7.52 6.10 -32.05
CA THR A 525 8.34 7.31 -32.07
C THR A 525 8.61 7.81 -30.65
N LYS A 526 9.82 8.31 -30.39
CA LYS A 526 10.19 8.94 -29.11
C LYS A 526 11.05 10.18 -29.33
N LYS A 527 10.84 11.20 -28.49
CA LYS A 527 11.59 12.46 -28.51
C LYS A 527 12.93 12.29 -27.77
N LEU A 528 14.01 12.81 -28.34
CA LEU A 528 15.34 12.94 -27.74
C LEU A 528 15.71 14.43 -27.63
N VAL A 529 16.41 14.80 -26.57
CA VAL A 529 16.90 16.16 -26.33
C VAL A 529 18.41 16.12 -26.10
N LEU A 530 19.17 16.64 -27.07
CA LEU A 530 20.62 16.80 -26.97
C LEU A 530 20.96 18.20 -26.47
N LEU A 531 21.75 18.29 -25.40
CA LEU A 531 22.24 19.51 -24.77
C LEU A 531 23.77 19.49 -24.75
N LYS A 532 24.42 20.08 -25.75
CA LYS A 532 25.88 20.30 -25.76
C LYS A 532 26.29 21.48 -24.89
#